data_AF-A0AB33F3X1-F1
#
_entry.id   AF-A0AB33F3X1-F1
#
_cell.length_a   1.000
_cell.length_b   1.000
_cell.length_c   1.000
_cell.angle_alpha   90.00
_cell.angle_beta   90.00
_cell.angle_gamma   90.00
#
_symmetry.space_group_name_H-M   'P 1'
#
loop_
_entity.id
_entity.type
_entity.pdbx_description
1 polymer ?
#
loop_
_entity_poly.entity_id
_entity_poly.type
_entity_poly.pdbx_seq_one_letter_code
_entity_poly.pdbx_strand_id
1 'polypeptide(L)'
;MNAEWNAPPKPESDHDFDQMMMGLDEHFNALDLHIHQRPGNAAIFIAQTYGKGQKIILFGGDPSSDSRPFSAAWLSQRAHSWYERRYGEDIKVLPSLGFFIIPLEHRAWKVRAPYSNGRLHLVCNRLLHQGEKENIISSGHIDVNMLDCFEGMTQSYADTLDEKALVGIASRFLLGLNALTFLDAPSQSDDPLFRQARADYNHSVEALTSIERSYGKARRDTATCAEKIMKGLLAGKGLSFKSNHELVKLAQALNDQGDLHVDLELASLLYTDASVSYGKAVSKEEALAAHANLLRFLSELLAQVFGRP
;
A
#
# COMPACT_ATOMS: atom_id res chain seq x y z
N MET A 1 -17.11 3.00 -10.81
CA MET A 1 -17.70 4.34 -10.94
C MET A 1 -19.19 4.19 -11.23
N ASN A 2 -19.99 3.87 -10.21
CA ASN A 2 -21.44 3.79 -10.34
C ASN A 2 -22.06 4.74 -9.30
N ALA A 3 -22.09 6.00 -9.66
CA ALA A 3 -23.10 6.97 -9.24
C ALA A 3 -23.39 7.79 -10.50
N GLU A 4 -24.67 8.02 -10.81
CA GLU A 4 -25.12 8.82 -11.95
C GLU A 4 -24.66 10.28 -11.78
N TRP A 5 -23.37 10.53 -12.00
CA TRP A 5 -22.85 11.87 -12.13
C TRP A 5 -22.96 12.27 -13.59
N ASN A 6 -23.76 13.29 -13.86
CA ASN A 6 -23.87 13.85 -15.20
C ASN A 6 -22.53 14.47 -15.56
N ALA A 7 -21.82 13.80 -16.46
CA ALA A 7 -20.56 14.30 -16.98
C ALA A 7 -20.75 15.74 -17.48
N PRO A 8 -19.90 16.69 -17.09
CA PRO A 8 -19.96 18.05 -17.60
C PRO A 8 -19.84 18.04 -19.13
N PRO A 9 -20.36 19.06 -19.83
CA PRO A 9 -20.11 19.19 -21.26
C PRO A 9 -18.60 19.33 -21.50
N LYS A 10 -18.16 18.93 -22.69
CA LYS A 10 -16.76 19.09 -23.09
C LYS A 10 -16.42 20.60 -23.08
N PRO A 11 -15.36 21.02 -22.38
CA PRO A 11 -15.03 22.44 -22.27
C PRO A 11 -14.55 23.00 -23.61
N GLU A 12 -14.93 24.25 -23.91
CA GLU A 12 -14.51 25.00 -25.10
C GLU A 12 -13.73 26.28 -24.77
N SER A 13 -13.64 26.61 -23.48
CA SER A 13 -12.89 27.75 -22.96
C SER A 13 -12.13 27.40 -21.67
N ASP A 14 -11.19 28.25 -21.27
CA ASP A 14 -10.47 28.09 -20.00
C ASP A 14 -11.40 28.16 -18.79
N HIS A 15 -12.45 28.98 -18.87
CA HIS A 15 -13.46 29.06 -17.82
C HIS A 15 -14.23 27.73 -17.68
N ASP A 16 -14.67 27.16 -18.81
CA ASP A 16 -15.38 25.87 -18.80
C ASP A 16 -14.47 24.74 -18.31
N PHE A 17 -13.19 24.78 -18.67
CA PHE A 17 -12.21 23.83 -18.18
C PHE A 17 -12.06 23.90 -16.66
N ASP A 18 -11.89 25.09 -16.10
CA ASP A 18 -11.75 25.25 -14.65
C ASP A 18 -13.03 24.82 -13.91
N GLN A 19 -14.21 25.12 -14.44
CA GLN A 19 -15.50 24.64 -13.87
C GLN A 19 -15.61 23.11 -13.92
N MET A 20 -15.23 22.50 -15.04
CA MET A 20 -15.18 21.05 -15.18
C MET A 20 -14.25 20.42 -14.13
N MET A 21 -13.05 20.98 -13.93
CA MET A 21 -12.07 20.45 -12.98
C MET A 21 -12.54 20.61 -11.53
N MET A 22 -13.20 21.72 -11.18
CA MET A 22 -13.82 21.88 -9.86
C MET A 22 -14.90 20.82 -9.62
N GLY A 23 -15.79 20.59 -10.59
CA GLY A 23 -16.83 19.56 -10.48
C GLY A 23 -16.26 18.15 -10.36
N LEU A 24 -15.18 17.83 -11.09
CA LEU A 24 -14.47 16.56 -10.97
C LEU A 24 -13.85 16.39 -9.58
N ASP A 25 -13.20 17.42 -9.06
CA ASP A 25 -12.57 17.38 -7.74
C ASP A 25 -13.59 17.20 -6.61
N GLU A 26 -14.73 17.90 -6.66
CA GLU A 26 -15.85 17.71 -5.73
C GLU A 26 -16.43 16.30 -5.82
N HIS A 27 -16.61 15.78 -7.04
CA HIS A 27 -17.10 14.43 -7.26
C HIS A 27 -16.14 13.38 -6.70
N PHE A 28 -14.84 13.50 -6.98
CA PHE A 28 -13.83 12.59 -6.44
C PHE A 28 -13.69 12.68 -4.93
N ASN A 29 -13.88 13.87 -4.35
CA ASN A 29 -13.96 14.04 -2.91
C ASN A 29 -15.18 13.34 -2.31
N ALA A 30 -16.34 13.40 -2.96
CA ALA A 30 -17.54 12.68 -2.54
C ALA A 30 -17.39 11.14 -2.64
N LEU A 31 -16.51 10.66 -3.52
CA LEU A 31 -16.10 9.26 -3.62
C LEU A 31 -14.98 8.87 -2.64
N ASP A 32 -14.59 9.77 -1.73
CA ASP A 32 -13.53 9.58 -0.75
C ASP A 32 -12.15 9.26 -1.37
N LEU A 33 -11.90 9.75 -2.59
CA LEU A 33 -10.59 9.62 -3.22
C LEU A 33 -9.59 10.58 -2.57
N HIS A 34 -8.44 10.04 -2.18
CA HIS A 34 -7.32 10.84 -1.70
C HIS A 34 -6.81 11.80 -2.78
N ILE A 35 -6.31 12.96 -2.38
CA ILE A 35 -5.83 14.03 -3.29
C ILE A 35 -4.89 13.49 -4.37
N HIS A 36 -3.91 12.65 -4.01
CA HIS A 36 -2.96 12.05 -4.96
C HIS A 36 -3.57 11.09 -5.99
N GLN A 37 -4.77 10.54 -5.73
CA GLN A 37 -5.46 9.64 -6.65
C GLN A 37 -6.27 10.41 -7.70
N ARG A 38 -6.65 11.67 -7.40
CA ARG A 38 -7.56 12.47 -8.23
C ARG A 38 -7.01 12.81 -9.62
N PRO A 39 -5.73 13.17 -9.81
CA PRO A 39 -5.19 13.50 -11.13
C PRO A 39 -5.30 12.35 -12.14
N GLY A 40 -4.94 11.12 -11.72
CA GLY A 40 -5.03 9.94 -12.58
C GLY A 40 -6.48 9.58 -12.91
N ASN A 41 -7.38 9.65 -11.92
CA ASN A 41 -8.81 9.42 -12.13
C ASN A 41 -9.44 10.48 -13.05
N ALA A 42 -9.02 11.75 -12.95
CA ALA A 42 -9.45 12.81 -13.86
C ALA A 42 -9.03 12.51 -15.30
N ALA A 43 -7.78 12.08 -15.51
CA ALA A 43 -7.27 11.73 -16.83
C ALA A 43 -8.03 10.53 -17.44
N ILE A 44 -8.32 9.50 -16.64
CA ILE A 44 -9.15 8.35 -17.05
C ILE A 44 -10.56 8.81 -17.42
N PHE A 45 -11.18 9.65 -16.59
CA PHE A 45 -12.51 10.18 -16.85
C PHE A 45 -12.55 10.97 -18.17
N ILE A 46 -11.64 11.91 -18.37
CA ILE A 46 -11.55 12.71 -19.60
C ILE A 46 -11.40 11.82 -20.83
N ALA A 47 -10.57 10.78 -20.75
CA ALA A 47 -10.37 9.85 -21.84
C ALA A 47 -11.62 9.03 -22.16
N GLN A 48 -12.32 8.52 -21.14
CA GLN A 48 -13.53 7.73 -21.31
C GLN A 48 -14.69 8.57 -21.86
N THR A 49 -14.82 9.81 -21.39
CA THR A 49 -15.93 10.69 -21.73
C THR A 49 -15.73 11.41 -23.08
N TYR A 50 -14.53 11.92 -23.34
CA TYR A 50 -14.26 12.79 -24.50
C TYR A 50 -13.25 12.21 -25.51
N GLY A 51 -12.56 11.11 -25.16
CA GLY A 51 -11.34 10.65 -25.82
C GLY A 51 -11.47 9.33 -26.58
N LYS A 52 -12.66 8.90 -27.03
CA LYS A 52 -12.84 7.66 -27.80
C LYS A 52 -11.80 7.55 -28.93
N GLY A 53 -10.89 6.58 -28.83
CA GLY A 53 -9.82 6.31 -29.80
C GLY A 53 -8.54 7.14 -29.65
N GLN A 54 -8.41 7.98 -28.62
CA GLN A 54 -7.22 8.79 -28.36
C GLN A 54 -6.30 8.13 -27.31
N LYS A 55 -5.00 8.43 -27.40
CA LYS A 55 -4.00 8.01 -26.41
C LYS A 55 -4.28 8.71 -25.07
N ILE A 56 -4.31 7.93 -23.99
CA ILE A 56 -4.51 8.44 -22.63
C ILE A 56 -3.17 8.89 -22.06
N ILE A 57 -3.12 10.08 -21.47
CA ILE A 57 -1.95 10.62 -20.76
C ILE A 57 -2.35 10.74 -19.29
N LEU A 58 -1.82 9.83 -18.46
CA LEU A 58 -2.24 9.69 -17.06
C LEU A 58 -1.42 10.55 -16.08
N PHE A 59 -0.18 10.88 -16.43
CA PHE A 59 0.78 11.52 -15.53
C PHE A 59 1.49 12.69 -16.21
N GLY A 60 0.77 13.80 -16.35
CA GLY A 60 1.35 15.08 -16.74
C GLY A 60 2.11 15.09 -18.08
N GLY A 61 2.97 16.10 -18.22
CA GLY A 61 3.69 16.45 -19.44
C GLY A 61 3.14 17.72 -20.07
N ASP A 62 4.02 18.54 -20.63
CA ASP A 62 3.59 19.71 -21.40
C ASP A 62 2.73 19.25 -22.60
N PRO A 63 1.69 20.02 -22.95
CA PRO A 63 0.97 19.76 -24.18
C PRO A 63 1.98 19.74 -25.31
N SER A 64 2.00 18.66 -26.10
CA SER A 64 2.76 18.68 -27.35
C SER A 64 2.28 19.92 -28.11
N SER A 65 3.19 20.66 -28.73
CA SER A 65 2.87 21.83 -29.59
C SER A 65 1.73 21.55 -30.59
N ASP A 66 1.54 20.28 -30.92
CA ASP A 66 0.60 19.78 -31.91
C ASP A 66 -0.77 19.38 -31.33
N SER A 67 -0.98 19.53 -30.02
CA SER A 67 -2.25 19.19 -29.38
C SER A 67 -3.28 20.31 -29.61
N ARG A 68 -4.39 19.98 -30.30
CA ARG A 68 -5.50 20.93 -30.50
C ARG A 68 -6.06 21.35 -29.14
N PRO A 69 -6.22 22.67 -28.86
CA PRO A 69 -6.83 23.15 -27.63
C PRO A 69 -8.17 22.44 -27.35
N PHE A 70 -8.39 22.07 -26.09
CA PHE A 70 -9.58 21.34 -25.64
C PHE A 70 -9.81 19.96 -26.30
N SER A 71 -8.81 19.37 -26.97
CA SER A 71 -8.83 17.94 -27.29
C SER A 71 -8.75 17.09 -26.02
N ALA A 72 -9.18 15.82 -26.05
CA ALA A 72 -9.12 14.98 -24.84
C ALA A 72 -7.67 14.79 -24.36
N ALA A 73 -6.71 14.63 -25.29
CA ALA A 73 -5.28 14.61 -24.96
C ALA A 73 -4.82 15.90 -24.23
N TRP A 74 -5.21 17.07 -24.76
CA TRP A 74 -4.90 18.36 -24.14
C TRP A 74 -5.54 18.50 -22.76
N LEU A 75 -6.81 18.08 -22.61
CA LEU A 75 -7.54 18.11 -21.35
C LEU A 75 -6.90 17.21 -20.30
N SER A 76 -6.51 15.97 -20.66
CA SER A 76 -5.86 15.04 -19.75
C SER A 76 -4.52 15.57 -19.24
N GLN A 77 -3.72 16.21 -20.11
CA GLN A 77 -2.46 16.85 -19.72
C GLN A 77 -2.70 18.04 -18.79
N ARG A 78 -3.62 18.94 -19.16
CA ARG A 78 -3.92 20.13 -18.35
C ARG A 78 -4.56 19.80 -17.01
N ALA A 79 -5.30 18.69 -16.91
CA ALA A 79 -5.88 18.22 -15.65
C ALA A 79 -4.79 17.98 -14.60
N HIS A 80 -3.67 17.36 -14.98
CA HIS A 80 -2.55 17.15 -14.05
C HIS A 80 -1.98 18.49 -13.55
N SER A 81 -1.69 19.43 -14.45
CA SER A 81 -1.21 20.77 -14.07
C SER A 81 -2.22 21.57 -13.25
N TRP A 82 -3.52 21.34 -13.42
CA TRP A 82 -4.56 21.94 -12.59
C TRP A 82 -4.46 21.44 -11.14
N TYR A 83 -4.35 20.13 -10.94
CA TYR A 83 -4.17 19.55 -9.61
C TYR A 83 -2.82 19.94 -8.98
N GLU A 84 -1.74 19.97 -9.76
CA GLU A 84 -0.42 20.39 -9.27
C GLU A 84 -0.44 21.84 -8.77
N ARG A 85 -1.08 22.76 -9.51
CA ARG A 85 -1.22 24.16 -9.06
C ARG A 85 -2.07 24.31 -7.80
N ARG A 86 -3.07 23.42 -7.61
CA ARG A 86 -4.02 23.53 -6.49
C ARG A 86 -3.53 22.86 -5.20
N TYR A 87 -2.88 21.71 -5.33
CA TYR A 87 -2.50 20.85 -4.20
C TYR A 87 -0.99 20.66 -4.05
N GLY A 88 -0.19 21.06 -5.03
CA GLY A 88 1.28 21.07 -4.94
C GLY A 88 1.86 19.70 -4.64
N GLU A 89 2.57 19.59 -3.53
CA GLU A 89 3.25 18.36 -3.12
C GLU A 89 2.28 17.25 -2.67
N ASP A 90 1.03 17.57 -2.31
CA ASP A 90 0.04 16.58 -1.83
C ASP A 90 -0.38 15.57 -2.92
N ILE A 91 -0.12 15.88 -4.19
CA ILE A 91 -0.34 14.95 -5.31
C ILE A 91 0.89 14.08 -5.62
N LYS A 92 2.07 14.44 -5.11
CA LYS A 92 3.36 13.78 -5.43
C LYS A 92 3.61 12.61 -4.47
N VAL A 93 2.71 11.63 -4.51
CA VAL A 93 2.86 10.39 -3.74
C VAL A 93 3.34 9.29 -4.67
N LEU A 94 4.42 8.61 -4.28
CA LEU A 94 4.87 7.42 -4.98
C LEU A 94 3.86 6.28 -4.72
N PRO A 95 3.36 5.60 -5.76
CA PRO A 95 2.45 4.47 -5.59
C PRO A 95 3.03 3.43 -4.62
N SER A 96 2.21 2.98 -3.68
CA SER A 96 2.64 2.10 -2.60
C SER A 96 1.51 1.21 -2.12
N LEU A 97 1.84 -0.04 -1.77
CA LEU A 97 0.94 -0.94 -1.03
C LEU A 97 0.92 -0.59 0.48
N GLY A 98 1.73 0.36 0.92
CA GLY A 98 1.87 0.74 2.32
C GLY A 98 3.32 0.61 2.78
N PHE A 99 3.50 0.43 4.08
CA PHE A 99 4.82 0.42 4.69
C PHE A 99 5.01 -0.81 5.56
N PHE A 100 6.25 -1.25 5.72
CA PHE A 100 6.64 -2.27 6.68
C PHE A 100 7.96 -1.85 7.34
N ILE A 101 8.33 -2.56 8.42
CA ILE A 101 9.50 -2.22 9.21
C ILE A 101 10.61 -3.23 8.99
N ILE A 102 11.79 -2.75 8.64
CA ILE A 102 13.03 -3.55 8.64
C ILE A 102 13.95 -2.99 9.75
N PRO A 103 14.27 -3.77 10.79
CA PRO A 103 15.31 -3.39 11.74
C PRO A 103 16.69 -3.59 11.10
N LEU A 104 17.50 -2.52 11.08
CA LEU A 104 18.92 -2.57 10.71
C LEU A 104 19.73 -1.89 11.81
N GLU A 105 20.74 -2.59 12.31
CA GLU A 105 21.65 -2.11 13.36
C GLU A 105 20.88 -1.48 14.54
N HIS A 106 21.01 -0.17 14.75
CA HIS A 106 20.45 0.56 15.88
C HIS A 106 19.08 1.22 15.57
N ARG A 107 18.53 1.03 14.36
CA ARG A 107 17.32 1.72 13.91
C ARG A 107 16.29 0.76 13.29
N ALA A 108 15.01 1.07 13.51
CA ALA A 108 13.91 0.49 12.75
C ALA A 108 13.62 1.40 11.55
N TRP A 109 13.73 0.87 10.34
CA TRP A 109 13.47 1.60 9.11
C TRP A 109 12.05 1.41 8.65
N LYS A 110 11.36 2.51 8.31
CA LYS A 110 10.09 2.48 7.59
C LYS A 110 10.39 2.28 6.11
N VAL A 111 9.87 1.21 5.52
CA VAL A 111 10.17 0.78 4.16
C VAL A 111 8.89 0.78 3.36
N ARG A 112 8.87 1.52 2.26
CA ARG A 112 7.75 1.59 1.31
C ARG A 112 7.66 0.29 0.53
N ALA A 113 6.49 -0.33 0.46
CA ALA A 113 6.24 -1.42 -0.47
C ALA A 113 5.85 -0.84 -1.84
N PRO A 114 6.67 -0.96 -2.88
CA PRO A 114 6.35 -0.41 -4.19
C PRO A 114 5.07 -1.07 -4.74
N TYR A 115 4.24 -0.26 -5.40
CA TYR A 115 3.08 -0.75 -6.14
C TYR A 115 3.32 -0.62 -7.64
N SER A 116 2.94 -1.66 -8.40
CA SER A 116 2.98 -1.64 -9.86
C SER A 116 1.87 -2.50 -10.45
N ASN A 117 1.28 -2.00 -11.55
CA ASN A 117 0.43 -2.78 -12.43
C ASN A 117 1.30 -3.48 -13.49
N GLY A 118 2.07 -4.50 -13.07
CA GLY A 118 3.01 -5.20 -13.95
C GLY A 118 4.04 -6.04 -13.18
N ARG A 119 5.10 -6.48 -13.88
CA ARG A 119 6.21 -7.20 -13.26
C ARG A 119 7.22 -6.21 -12.67
N LEU A 120 7.43 -6.30 -11.36
CA LEU A 120 8.54 -5.64 -10.68
C LEU A 120 9.81 -6.47 -10.85
N HIS A 121 10.91 -5.84 -11.23
CA HIS A 121 12.24 -6.42 -11.12
C HIS A 121 12.94 -5.75 -9.93
N LEU A 122 13.10 -6.51 -8.85
CA LEU A 122 13.63 -5.99 -7.60
C LEU A 122 15.14 -6.23 -7.54
N VAL A 123 15.91 -5.17 -7.34
CA VAL A 123 17.36 -5.23 -7.13
C VAL A 123 17.69 -4.70 -5.74
N CYS A 124 18.76 -5.20 -5.11
CA CYS A 124 19.25 -4.67 -3.83
C CYS A 124 20.66 -4.16 -4.06
N ASN A 125 20.81 -2.86 -4.29
CA ASN A 125 22.08 -2.21 -4.63
C ASN A 125 22.34 -1.01 -3.73
N ARG A 126 23.58 -0.86 -3.26
CA ARG A 126 24.04 0.27 -2.43
C ARG A 126 23.92 1.61 -3.15
N LEU A 127 24.07 1.62 -4.47
CA LEU A 127 23.99 2.84 -5.27
C LEU A 127 22.53 3.27 -5.38
N LEU A 128 22.14 4.24 -4.56
CA LEU A 128 20.78 4.76 -4.52
C LEU A 128 20.50 5.58 -5.79
N HIS A 129 19.23 5.59 -6.20
CA HIS A 129 18.73 6.41 -7.32
C HIS A 129 19.43 6.15 -8.66
N GLN A 130 19.99 4.95 -8.86
CA GLN A 130 20.47 4.52 -10.17
C GLN A 130 19.30 4.10 -11.05
N GLY A 131 18.78 5.04 -11.82
CA GLY A 131 17.62 4.87 -12.70
C GLY A 131 16.78 6.12 -12.67
N GLU A 132 16.32 6.57 -13.84
CA GLU A 132 15.44 7.73 -13.92
C GLU A 132 14.17 7.45 -13.10
N LYS A 133 13.80 8.39 -12.22
CA LYS A 133 12.50 8.41 -11.52
C LYS A 133 11.36 8.73 -12.48
N GLU A 134 11.40 8.18 -13.69
CA GLU A 134 10.32 8.37 -14.62
C GLU A 134 9.18 7.45 -14.22
N ASN A 135 8.03 8.04 -13.94
CA ASN A 135 6.75 7.35 -13.83
C ASN A 135 6.35 6.82 -15.22
N ILE A 136 7.14 5.91 -15.79
CA ILE A 136 6.89 5.36 -17.12
C ILE A 136 5.85 4.26 -16.95
N ILE A 137 4.67 4.49 -17.52
CA ILE A 137 3.81 3.38 -17.94
C ILE A 137 4.49 2.76 -19.16
N SER A 138 5.46 1.88 -18.90
CA SER A 138 6.12 1.09 -19.93
C SER A 138 5.57 -0.33 -19.90
N SER A 139 5.55 -1.00 -21.05
CA SER A 139 5.32 -2.44 -21.13
C SER A 139 6.52 -3.26 -20.64
N GLY A 140 7.59 -2.60 -20.18
CA GLY A 140 8.80 -3.22 -19.64
C GLY A 140 8.71 -3.49 -18.14
N HIS A 141 9.72 -4.18 -17.63
CA HIS A 141 9.86 -4.41 -16.19
C HIS A 141 10.15 -3.08 -15.49
N ILE A 142 9.53 -2.85 -14.32
CA ILE A 142 9.88 -1.72 -13.47
C ILE A 142 11.02 -2.18 -12.56
N ASP A 143 12.21 -1.64 -12.79
CA ASP A 143 13.35 -1.84 -11.92
C ASP A 143 13.17 -1.03 -10.63
N VAL A 144 13.14 -1.72 -9.49
CA VAL A 144 13.06 -1.07 -8.18
C VAL A 144 14.26 -1.50 -7.35
N ASN A 145 15.11 -0.54 -7.00
CA ASN A 145 16.10 -0.77 -5.97
C ASN A 145 15.40 -0.79 -4.60
N MET A 146 15.51 -1.90 -3.88
CA MET A 146 14.92 -2.08 -2.56
C MET A 146 15.41 -1.04 -1.56
N LEU A 147 16.66 -0.58 -1.67
CA LEU A 147 17.20 0.45 -0.77
C LEU A 147 16.58 1.83 -1.00
N ASP A 148 16.14 2.15 -2.22
CA ASP A 148 15.42 3.41 -2.51
C ASP A 148 14.03 3.47 -1.86
N CYS A 149 13.55 2.35 -1.32
CA CYS A 149 12.27 2.29 -0.61
C CYS A 149 12.39 2.58 0.88
N PHE A 150 13.60 2.69 1.43
CA PHE A 150 13.82 3.02 2.84
C PHE A 150 13.68 4.52 3.06
N GLU A 151 12.77 4.94 3.94
CA GLU A 151 12.54 6.35 4.21
C GLU A 151 13.75 7.02 4.88
N GLY A 152 14.32 8.00 4.17
CA GLY A 152 15.46 8.78 4.64
C GLY A 152 16.79 8.03 4.61
N MET A 153 16.91 6.95 3.84
CA MET A 153 18.21 6.29 3.63
C MET A 153 19.11 7.19 2.82
N THR A 154 20.33 7.41 3.31
CA THR A 154 21.34 8.21 2.62
C THR A 154 22.34 7.30 1.92
N GLN A 155 22.97 7.82 0.86
CA GLN A 155 24.05 7.09 0.18
C GLN A 155 25.15 6.70 1.16
N SER A 156 25.52 7.61 2.07
CA SER A 156 26.52 7.34 3.12
C SER A 156 26.16 6.18 4.04
N TYR A 157 24.87 5.92 4.31
CA TYR A 157 24.46 4.75 5.09
C TYR A 157 24.41 3.49 4.22
N ALA A 158 23.93 3.61 2.98
CA ALA A 158 23.90 2.49 2.04
C ALA A 158 25.31 1.94 1.76
N ASP A 159 26.31 2.81 1.70
CA ASP A 159 27.72 2.45 1.48
C ASP A 159 28.32 1.63 2.64
N THR A 160 27.74 1.67 3.86
CA THR A 160 28.24 0.89 5.01
C THR A 160 27.66 -0.52 5.08
N LEU A 161 26.63 -0.84 4.28
CA LEU A 161 25.97 -2.14 4.32
C LEU A 161 26.86 -3.21 3.68
N ASP A 162 27.22 -4.27 4.39
CA ASP A 162 27.95 -5.40 3.80
C ASP A 162 27.02 -6.31 2.96
N GLU A 163 27.59 -7.26 2.23
CA GLU A 163 26.80 -8.19 1.39
C GLU A 163 25.80 -9.03 2.23
N LYS A 164 26.17 -9.37 3.46
CA LYS A 164 25.29 -10.12 4.36
C LYS A 164 24.07 -9.28 4.76
N ALA A 165 24.27 -7.99 5.01
CA ALA A 165 23.20 -7.04 5.28
C ALA A 165 22.29 -6.89 4.07
N LEU A 166 22.84 -6.77 2.84
CA LEU A 166 22.04 -6.69 1.61
C LEU A 166 21.18 -7.94 1.39
N VAL A 167 21.72 -9.14 1.55
CA VAL A 167 20.94 -10.40 1.46
C VAL A 167 19.84 -10.44 2.52
N GLY A 168 20.17 -10.01 3.75
CA GLY A 168 19.21 -9.92 4.85
C GLY A 168 18.12 -8.88 4.61
N ILE A 169 18.42 -7.77 3.95
CA ILE A 169 17.47 -6.74 3.54
C ILE A 169 16.55 -7.31 2.47
N ALA A 170 17.12 -7.90 1.41
CA ALA A 170 16.34 -8.45 0.30
C ALA A 170 15.34 -9.50 0.78
N SER A 171 15.76 -10.41 1.66
CA SER A 171 14.88 -11.44 2.23
C SER A 171 13.72 -10.84 3.03
N ARG A 172 13.98 -9.83 3.88
CA ARG A 172 12.95 -9.15 4.68
C ARG A 172 12.05 -8.26 3.82
N PHE A 173 12.59 -7.67 2.76
CA PHE A 173 11.85 -6.85 1.82
C PHE A 173 10.80 -7.68 1.09
N LEU A 174 11.18 -8.86 0.58
CA LEU A 174 10.25 -9.79 -0.05
C LEU A 174 9.16 -10.25 0.93
N LEU A 175 9.52 -10.51 2.18
CA LEU A 175 8.54 -10.85 3.21
C LEU A 175 7.52 -9.73 3.44
N GLY A 176 8.00 -8.49 3.57
CA GLY A 176 7.14 -7.31 3.73
C GLY A 176 6.24 -7.05 2.52
N LEU A 177 6.80 -7.17 1.32
CA LEU A 177 6.05 -7.01 0.06
C LEU A 177 4.98 -8.08 -0.10
N ASN A 178 5.29 -9.35 0.18
CA ASN A 178 4.33 -10.44 0.14
C ASN A 178 3.21 -10.24 1.16
N ALA A 179 3.54 -9.84 2.38
CA ALA A 179 2.57 -9.58 3.43
C ALA A 179 1.58 -8.47 3.04
N LEU A 180 2.08 -7.37 2.48
CA LEU A 180 1.24 -6.26 2.02
C LEU A 180 0.44 -6.61 0.77
N THR A 181 1.00 -7.39 -0.15
CA THR A 181 0.27 -7.93 -1.30
C THR A 181 -0.90 -8.80 -0.84
N PHE A 182 -0.68 -9.65 0.18
CA PHE A 182 -1.73 -10.44 0.78
C PHE A 182 -2.75 -9.58 1.49
N LEU A 183 -2.37 -8.52 2.20
CA LEU A 183 -3.35 -7.63 2.83
C LEU A 183 -4.17 -6.84 1.82
N ASP A 184 -3.61 -6.56 0.65
CA ASP A 184 -4.27 -5.78 -0.39
C ASP A 184 -5.40 -6.56 -1.07
N ALA A 185 -5.16 -7.81 -1.47
CA ALA A 185 -6.12 -8.58 -2.26
C ALA A 185 -7.48 -8.83 -1.54
N PRO A 186 -7.54 -9.34 -0.30
CA PRO A 186 -8.79 -9.54 0.45
C PRO A 186 -9.42 -8.22 0.93
N SER A 187 -8.64 -7.13 1.07
CA SER A 187 -9.20 -5.83 1.47
C SER A 187 -10.14 -5.23 0.44
N GLN A 188 -10.10 -5.73 -0.80
CA GLN A 188 -11.04 -5.40 -1.87
C GLN A 188 -12.35 -6.20 -1.80
N SER A 189 -12.48 -7.15 -0.86
CA SER A 189 -13.73 -7.88 -0.64
C SER A 189 -14.72 -7.07 0.22
N ASP A 190 -16.00 -7.44 0.16
CA ASP A 190 -17.06 -6.77 0.92
C ASP A 190 -16.99 -7.05 2.43
N ASP A 191 -16.18 -8.02 2.89
CA ASP A 191 -16.07 -8.35 4.31
C ASP A 191 -15.31 -7.25 5.07
N PRO A 192 -15.96 -6.56 6.04
CA PRO A 192 -15.34 -5.48 6.79
C PRO A 192 -14.13 -5.92 7.62
N LEU A 193 -13.98 -7.21 7.96
CA LEU A 193 -12.86 -7.71 8.75
C LEU A 193 -11.52 -7.48 8.05
N PHE A 194 -11.43 -7.69 6.74
CA PHE A 194 -10.18 -7.48 6.00
C PHE A 194 -9.78 -6.00 5.93
N ARG A 195 -10.74 -5.09 5.72
CA ARG A 195 -10.48 -3.65 5.75
C ARG A 195 -10.02 -3.18 7.14
N GLN A 196 -10.65 -3.70 8.19
CA GLN A 196 -10.23 -3.41 9.56
C GLN A 196 -8.85 -3.99 9.89
N ALA A 197 -8.51 -5.19 9.39
CA ALA A 197 -7.19 -5.78 9.57
C ALA A 197 -6.09 -4.92 8.90
N ARG A 198 -6.36 -4.40 7.68
CA ARG A 198 -5.46 -3.46 7.00
C ARG A 198 -5.26 -2.18 7.81
N ALA A 199 -6.33 -1.64 8.40
CA ALA A 199 -6.24 -0.46 9.27
C ALA A 199 -5.39 -0.74 10.52
N ASP A 200 -5.58 -1.88 11.18
CA ASP A 200 -4.74 -2.27 12.33
C ASP A 200 -3.28 -2.46 11.94
N TYR A 201 -3.00 -3.09 10.80
CA TYR A 201 -1.64 -3.20 10.27
C TYR A 201 -0.99 -1.82 10.07
N ASN A 202 -1.70 -0.89 9.43
CA ASN A 202 -1.17 0.46 9.23
C ASN A 202 -0.90 1.17 10.56
N HIS A 203 -1.81 1.05 11.53
CA HIS A 203 -1.61 1.59 12.87
C HIS A 203 -0.43 0.95 13.61
N SER A 204 -0.16 -0.35 13.42
CA SER A 204 0.97 -1.01 14.04
C SER A 204 2.30 -0.46 13.53
N VAL A 205 2.40 -0.24 12.22
CA VAL A 205 3.57 0.36 11.57
C VAL A 205 3.79 1.78 12.07
N GLU A 206 2.74 2.62 12.10
CA GLU A 206 2.87 3.99 12.60
C GLU A 206 3.28 4.02 14.08
N ALA A 207 2.71 3.13 14.92
CA ALA A 207 3.06 3.06 16.34
C ALA A 207 4.52 2.61 16.58
N LEU A 208 5.12 1.83 15.68
CA LEU A 208 6.55 1.46 15.73
C LEU A 208 7.48 2.62 15.37
N THR A 209 7.02 3.52 14.51
CA THR A 209 7.81 4.64 14.00
C THR A 209 7.50 5.97 14.66
N SER A 210 6.45 6.04 15.48
CA SER A 210 6.02 7.26 16.17
C SER A 210 7.09 7.77 17.14
N ILE A 211 7.11 9.08 17.35
CA ILE A 211 8.04 9.75 18.28
C ILE A 211 7.79 9.27 19.72
N GLU A 212 6.52 9.05 20.07
CA GLU A 212 6.07 8.54 21.37
C GLU A 212 6.44 7.07 21.59
N ARG A 213 6.82 6.34 20.54
CA ARG A 213 7.27 4.93 20.59
C ARG A 213 6.25 4.05 21.30
N SER A 214 5.04 4.02 20.77
CA SER A 214 3.90 3.31 21.35
C SER A 214 3.98 1.78 21.12
N TYR A 215 5.02 1.12 21.61
CA TYR A 215 5.29 -0.30 21.37
C TYR A 215 4.16 -1.23 21.85
N GLY A 216 3.51 -0.89 22.96
CA GLY A 216 2.32 -1.62 23.41
C GLY A 216 1.14 -1.51 22.44
N LYS A 217 0.95 -0.35 21.80
CA LYS A 217 -0.05 -0.19 20.74
C LYS A 217 0.35 -0.98 19.49
N ALA A 218 1.59 -0.89 19.05
CA ALA A 218 2.09 -1.67 17.91
C ALA A 218 1.85 -3.18 18.08
N ARG A 219 2.17 -3.73 19.26
CA ARG A 219 1.95 -5.15 19.55
C ARG A 219 0.47 -5.53 19.54
N ARG A 220 -0.41 -4.67 20.07
CA ARG A 220 -1.86 -4.92 20.06
C ARG A 220 -2.46 -4.88 18.67
N ASP A 221 -2.12 -3.86 17.90
CA ASP A 221 -2.64 -3.71 16.54
C ASP A 221 -2.14 -4.86 15.65
N THR A 222 -0.90 -5.32 15.84
CA THR A 222 -0.34 -6.52 15.19
C THR A 222 -1.18 -7.77 15.46
N ALA A 223 -1.48 -8.05 16.73
CA ALA A 223 -2.29 -9.22 17.10
C ALA A 223 -3.72 -9.11 16.57
N THR A 224 -4.32 -7.91 16.63
CA THR A 224 -5.68 -7.64 16.17
C THR A 224 -5.80 -7.81 14.65
N CYS A 225 -4.78 -7.38 13.90
CA CYS A 225 -4.68 -7.63 12.46
C CYS A 225 -4.72 -9.14 12.16
N ALA A 226 -3.84 -9.93 12.80
CA ALA A 226 -3.82 -11.39 12.60
C ALA A 226 -5.18 -12.04 12.94
N GLU A 227 -5.80 -11.62 14.05
CA GLU A 227 -7.11 -12.10 14.48
C GLU A 227 -8.18 -11.86 13.40
N LYS A 228 -8.27 -10.63 12.89
CA LYS A 228 -9.27 -10.25 11.90
C LYS A 228 -9.04 -10.94 10.56
N ILE A 229 -7.80 -11.14 10.14
CA ILE A 229 -7.48 -11.95 8.96
C ILE A 229 -8.00 -13.37 9.13
N MET A 230 -7.68 -14.05 10.24
CA MET A 230 -8.12 -15.42 10.45
C MET A 230 -9.65 -15.52 10.54
N LYS A 231 -10.30 -14.57 11.22
CA LYS A 231 -11.76 -14.49 11.31
C LYS A 231 -12.41 -14.25 9.94
N GLY A 232 -11.86 -13.35 9.13
CA GLY A 232 -12.34 -13.08 7.77
C GLY A 232 -12.20 -14.31 6.87
N LEU A 233 -11.09 -15.05 6.98
CA LEU A 233 -10.90 -16.30 6.24
C LEU A 233 -11.91 -17.39 6.65
N LEU A 234 -12.22 -17.52 7.94
CA LEU A 234 -13.27 -18.42 8.43
C LEU A 234 -14.67 -17.97 7.97
N ALA A 235 -14.97 -16.67 8.06
CA ALA A 235 -16.24 -16.08 7.60
C ALA A 235 -16.46 -16.31 6.11
N GLY A 236 -15.42 -16.12 5.28
CA GLY A 236 -15.46 -16.38 3.84
C GLY A 236 -15.76 -17.84 3.49
N LYS A 237 -15.50 -18.78 4.41
CA LYS A 237 -15.88 -20.20 4.31
C LYS A 237 -17.25 -20.52 4.94
N GLY A 238 -18.00 -19.51 5.41
CA GLY A 238 -19.28 -19.69 6.08
C GLY A 238 -19.19 -20.27 7.49
N LEU A 239 -18.00 -20.21 8.12
CA LEU A 239 -17.76 -20.78 9.45
C LEU A 239 -17.90 -19.72 10.53
N SER A 240 -18.62 -20.06 11.60
CA SER A 240 -18.70 -19.22 12.78
C SER A 240 -17.42 -19.34 13.61
N PHE A 241 -16.96 -18.22 14.17
CA PHE A 241 -15.88 -18.18 15.15
C PHE A 241 -16.39 -17.57 16.46
N LYS A 242 -15.77 -17.94 17.57
CA LYS A 242 -16.10 -17.36 18.88
C LYS A 242 -15.55 -15.93 18.98
N SER A 243 -16.23 -15.10 19.76
CA SER A 243 -15.76 -13.75 20.10
C SER A 243 -14.68 -13.77 21.20
N ASN A 244 -13.67 -14.62 21.04
CA ASN A 244 -12.49 -14.63 21.90
C ASN A 244 -11.22 -14.31 21.08
N HIS A 245 -10.17 -13.88 21.76
CA HIS A 245 -8.92 -13.41 21.17
C HIS A 245 -7.85 -14.52 21.09
N GLU A 246 -8.28 -15.79 21.02
CA GLU A 246 -7.40 -16.95 21.10
C GLU A 246 -6.86 -17.31 19.69
N LEU A 247 -5.81 -16.60 19.25
CA LEU A 247 -5.21 -16.76 17.91
C LEU A 247 -4.88 -18.21 17.55
N VAL A 248 -4.35 -19.00 18.48
CA VAL A 248 -4.02 -20.42 18.25
C VAL A 248 -5.28 -21.25 17.92
N LYS A 249 -6.43 -20.95 18.53
CA LYS A 249 -7.68 -21.66 18.22
C LYS A 249 -8.25 -21.26 16.87
N LEU A 250 -8.08 -19.99 16.46
CA LEU A 250 -8.44 -19.53 15.12
C LEU A 250 -7.55 -20.21 14.06
N ALA A 251 -6.25 -20.30 14.32
CA ALA A 251 -5.32 -21.02 13.45
C ALA A 251 -5.66 -22.51 13.33
N GLN A 252 -5.98 -23.18 14.45
CA GLN A 252 -6.43 -24.57 14.44
C GLN A 252 -7.72 -24.74 13.62
N ALA A 253 -8.70 -23.86 13.81
CA ALA A 253 -9.96 -23.93 13.06
C ALA A 253 -9.76 -23.75 11.54
N LEU A 254 -8.80 -22.93 11.12
CA LEU A 254 -8.41 -22.81 9.71
C LEU A 254 -7.74 -24.08 9.19
N ASN A 255 -6.81 -24.65 9.98
CA ASN A 255 -6.12 -25.90 9.64
C ASN A 255 -7.08 -27.08 9.48
N ASP A 256 -8.10 -27.16 10.34
CA ASP A 256 -9.12 -28.21 10.31
C ASP A 256 -9.95 -28.20 9.01
N GLN A 257 -9.93 -27.11 8.24
CA GLN A 257 -10.58 -27.04 6.92
C GLN A 257 -9.76 -27.70 5.80
N GLY A 258 -8.47 -27.97 6.02
CA GLY A 258 -7.61 -28.68 5.06
C GLY A 258 -7.01 -27.85 3.92
N ASP A 259 -7.61 -26.71 3.54
CA ASP A 259 -7.10 -25.90 2.40
C ASP A 259 -6.02 -24.87 2.78
N LEU A 260 -5.91 -24.56 4.07
CA LEU A 260 -4.95 -23.59 4.60
C LEU A 260 -4.18 -24.24 5.74
N HIS A 261 -2.91 -23.88 5.83
CA HIS A 261 -2.01 -24.25 6.90
C HIS A 261 -1.44 -22.98 7.55
N VAL A 262 -1.85 -22.75 8.78
CA VAL A 262 -1.33 -21.72 9.68
C VAL A 262 -0.47 -22.41 10.74
N ASP A 263 0.79 -21.98 10.83
CA ASP A 263 1.70 -22.40 11.89
C ASP A 263 1.16 -21.97 13.27
N LEU A 264 0.88 -22.95 14.13
CA LEU A 264 0.33 -22.72 15.47
C LEU A 264 1.33 -22.04 16.40
N GLU A 265 2.64 -22.29 16.22
CA GLU A 265 3.69 -21.60 16.97
C GLU A 265 3.73 -20.13 16.56
N LEU A 266 3.64 -19.85 15.26
CA LEU A 266 3.55 -18.47 14.76
C LEU A 266 2.32 -17.74 15.29
N ALA A 267 1.16 -18.39 15.30
CA ALA A 267 -0.06 -17.84 15.88
C ALA A 267 0.09 -17.53 17.39
N SER A 268 0.82 -18.38 18.12
CA SER A 268 1.14 -18.14 19.53
C SER A 268 2.08 -16.95 19.70
N LEU A 269 3.07 -16.77 18.82
CA LEU A 269 4.00 -15.64 18.89
C LEU A 269 3.34 -14.29 18.57
N LEU A 270 2.24 -14.30 17.82
CA LEU A 270 1.42 -13.13 17.52
C LEU A 270 0.51 -12.71 18.67
N TYR A 271 0.31 -13.57 19.67
CA TYR A 271 -0.57 -13.28 20.79
C TYR A 271 -0.07 -12.08 21.60
N THR A 272 -1.04 -11.28 22.05
CA THR A 272 -0.82 -10.15 22.94
C THR A 272 -1.75 -10.23 24.13
N ASP A 273 -1.22 -9.88 25.31
CA ASP A 273 -1.98 -9.87 26.54
C ASP A 273 -2.82 -8.58 26.64
N ALA A 274 -4.07 -8.67 27.12
CA ALA A 274 -4.94 -7.51 27.28
C ALA A 274 -4.34 -6.42 28.19
N SER A 275 -3.51 -6.79 29.18
CA SER A 275 -2.79 -5.88 30.08
C SER A 275 -1.84 -4.90 29.37
N VAL A 276 -1.41 -5.21 28.13
CA VAL A 276 -0.66 -4.25 27.29
C VAL A 276 -1.46 -2.97 27.03
N SER A 277 -2.79 -3.06 27.00
CA SER A 277 -3.67 -1.89 26.90
C SER A 277 -3.70 -1.03 28.16
N TYR A 278 -3.32 -1.61 29.30
CA TYR A 278 -3.49 -1.03 30.63
C TYR A 278 -2.17 -0.71 31.31
N GLY A 279 -1.09 -0.55 30.53
CA GLY A 279 0.20 -0.06 31.03
C GLY A 279 1.27 -1.12 31.25
N LYS A 280 1.05 -2.39 30.88
CA LYS A 280 2.16 -3.36 30.81
C LYS A 280 3.17 -2.87 29.78
N ALA A 281 4.42 -2.69 30.22
CA ALA A 281 5.51 -2.26 29.36
C ALA A 281 5.79 -3.32 28.28
N VAL A 282 6.06 -2.85 27.06
CA VAL A 282 6.47 -3.67 25.91
C VAL A 282 7.76 -3.07 25.37
N SER A 283 8.78 -3.90 25.16
CA SER A 283 10.05 -3.44 24.62
C SER A 283 9.97 -3.20 23.11
N LYS A 284 10.96 -2.46 22.59
CA LYS A 284 11.10 -2.24 21.14
C LYS A 284 11.28 -3.58 20.42
N GLU A 285 12.13 -4.44 20.98
CA GLU A 285 12.48 -5.75 20.44
C GLU A 285 11.25 -6.67 20.38
N GLU A 286 10.42 -6.65 21.43
CA GLU A 286 9.17 -7.41 21.49
C GLU A 286 8.16 -6.95 20.43
N ALA A 287 8.01 -5.63 20.23
CA ALA A 287 7.08 -5.10 19.24
C ALA A 287 7.57 -5.35 17.81
N LEU A 288 8.88 -5.21 17.55
CA LEU A 288 9.49 -5.52 16.25
C LEU A 288 9.41 -7.01 15.93
N ALA A 289 9.62 -7.89 16.92
CA ALA A 289 9.47 -9.33 16.74
C ALA A 289 8.02 -9.69 16.40
N ALA A 290 7.04 -9.11 17.09
CA ALA A 290 5.63 -9.32 16.78
C ALA A 290 5.30 -8.87 15.34
N HIS A 291 5.77 -7.69 14.93
CA HIS A 291 5.59 -7.20 13.56
C HIS A 291 6.22 -8.12 12.52
N ALA A 292 7.46 -8.57 12.76
CA ALA A 292 8.14 -9.50 11.86
C ALA A 292 7.40 -10.85 11.72
N ASN A 293 6.85 -11.36 12.84
CA ASN A 293 6.02 -12.56 12.83
C ASN A 293 4.71 -12.34 12.06
N LEU A 294 4.12 -11.14 12.11
CA LEU A 294 2.93 -10.82 11.32
C LEU A 294 3.25 -10.80 9.82
N LEU A 295 4.37 -10.20 9.42
CA LEU A 295 4.82 -10.25 8.02
C LEU A 295 5.02 -11.70 7.56
N ARG A 296 5.60 -12.55 8.41
CA ARG A 296 5.75 -13.98 8.11
C ARG A 296 4.41 -14.67 7.89
N PHE A 297 3.48 -14.49 8.83
CA PHE A 297 2.14 -15.07 8.78
C PHE A 297 1.40 -14.67 7.49
N LEU A 298 1.40 -13.39 7.15
CA LEU A 298 0.71 -12.89 5.96
C LEU A 298 1.40 -13.37 4.66
N SER A 299 2.73 -13.42 4.64
CA SER A 299 3.47 -13.95 3.49
C SER A 299 3.23 -15.44 3.27
N GLU A 300 3.12 -16.24 4.35
CA GLU A 300 2.79 -17.67 4.27
C GLU A 300 1.38 -17.88 3.72
N LEU A 301 0.42 -17.03 4.08
CA LEU A 301 -0.93 -17.07 3.55
C LEU A 301 -1.01 -16.69 2.07
N LEU A 302 -0.22 -15.70 1.62
CA LEU A 302 -0.16 -15.32 0.19
C LEU A 302 0.12 -16.55 -0.70
N ALA A 303 1.16 -17.31 -0.34
CA ALA A 303 1.61 -18.46 -1.11
C ALA A 303 0.55 -19.57 -1.21
N GLN A 304 -0.36 -19.64 -0.23
CA GLN A 304 -1.41 -20.66 -0.16
C GLN A 304 -2.69 -20.22 -0.87
N VAL A 305 -3.07 -18.95 -0.72
CA VAL A 305 -4.33 -18.42 -1.28
C VAL A 305 -4.20 -18.10 -2.77
N PHE A 306 -3.06 -17.57 -3.20
CA PHE A 306 -2.86 -17.09 -4.58
C PHE A 306 -1.77 -17.87 -5.34
N GLY A 307 -1.13 -18.86 -4.69
CA GLY A 307 0.08 -19.50 -5.21
C GLY A 307 1.33 -18.66 -4.95
N ARG A 308 2.52 -19.23 -5.20
CA ARG A 308 3.76 -18.43 -5.20
C ARG A 308 3.73 -17.49 -6.41
N PRO A 309 3.90 -16.17 -6.23
CA PRO A 309 4.05 -15.24 -7.34
C PRO A 309 5.28 -15.55 -8.20
#